data_AF-X1ABH4-F1
#
_entry.id   AF-X1ABH4-F1
#
_cell.length_a   1.000
_cell.length_b   1.000
_cell.length_c   1.000
_cell.angle_alpha   90.00
_cell.angle_beta   90.00
_cell.angle_gamma   90.00
#
_symmetry.space_group_name_H-M   'P 1'
#
loop_
_entity.id
_entity.type
_entity.pdbx_description
1 polymer ?
#
loop_
_entity_poly.entity_id
_entity_poly.type
_entity_poly.pdbx_seq_one_letter_code
_entity_poly.pdbx_strand_id
1 'polypeptide(L)'
;MKKYFMDLHVHIGRSSNGAPVKITASRDLTFANIARECKYRKGIDIVGIVDCASPNVIDDISQLIKSAKGGSLNNNPRNTSDEDLIELLYKMTGLY
;
A
#
# COMPACT_ATOMS: atom_id res chain seq x y z
N MET A 1 -8.12 5.01 -26.64
CA MET A 1 -8.31 4.20 -25.43
C MET A 1 -6.98 4.20 -24.66
N LYS A 2 -6.96 4.52 -23.35
CA LYS A 2 -5.73 4.50 -22.54
C LYS A 2 -5.31 3.04 -22.27
N LYS A 3 -4.00 2.77 -22.26
CA LYS A 3 -3.43 1.47 -21.89
C LYS A 3 -2.94 1.54 -20.44
N TYR A 4 -3.11 0.44 -19.69
CA TYR A 4 -2.64 0.30 -18.31
C TYR A 4 -1.91 -1.03 -18.14
N PHE A 5 -0.84 -1.03 -17.35
CA PHE A 5 -0.15 -2.22 -16.88
C PHE A 5 -0.69 -2.63 -15.52
N MET A 6 -1.01 -3.91 -15.36
CA MET A 6 -1.74 -4.39 -14.20
C MET A 6 -1.13 -5.68 -13.66
N ASP A 7 -1.01 -5.77 -12.33
CA ASP A 7 -0.71 -7.00 -11.61
C ASP A 7 -1.79 -7.21 -10.55
N LEU A 8 -2.70 -8.15 -10.80
CA LEU A 8 -3.93 -8.31 -10.02
C LEU A 8 -3.82 -9.35 -8.90
N HIS A 9 -2.65 -9.98 -8.73
CA HIS A 9 -2.46 -11.04 -7.74
C HIS A 9 -1.17 -10.83 -6.96
N VAL A 10 -1.17 -9.82 -6.10
CA VAL A 10 -0.06 -9.55 -5.19
C VAL A 10 -0.46 -9.89 -3.75
N HIS A 11 0.43 -10.63 -3.08
CA HIS A 11 0.29 -10.94 -1.67
C HIS A 11 0.97 -9.89 -0.77
N ILE A 12 0.47 -9.74 0.45
CA ILE A 12 1.11 -9.02 1.55
C ILE A 12 1.80 -10.04 2.45
N GLY A 13 3.10 -9.87 2.69
CA GLY A 13 3.83 -10.66 3.68
C GLY A 13 3.67 -10.14 5.10
N ARG A 14 3.61 -8.80 5.25
CA ARG A 14 3.54 -8.13 6.55
C ARG A 14 2.69 -6.88 6.50
N SER A 15 1.91 -6.63 7.55
CA SER A 15 1.26 -5.33 7.75
C SER A 15 2.25 -4.26 8.22
N SER A 16 1.82 -3.00 8.20
CA SER A 16 2.63 -1.86 8.65
C SER A 16 3.08 -1.99 10.11
N ASN A 17 2.23 -2.52 11.00
CA ASN A 17 2.55 -2.78 12.41
C ASN A 17 3.46 -4.00 12.63
N GLY A 18 3.85 -4.71 11.56
CA GLY A 18 4.74 -5.86 11.64
C GLY A 18 4.07 -7.21 11.89
N ALA A 19 2.74 -7.28 11.91
CA ALA A 19 2.03 -8.56 12.01
C ALA A 19 2.20 -9.39 10.72
N PRO A 20 2.46 -10.71 10.82
CA PRO A 20 2.53 -11.57 9.66
C PRO A 20 1.15 -11.68 8.99
N VAL A 21 1.12 -11.54 7.66
CA VAL A 21 -0.10 -11.74 6.86
C VAL A 21 0.01 -13.07 6.11
N LYS A 22 1.04 -13.21 5.27
CA LYS A 22 1.42 -14.48 4.64
C LYS A 22 2.78 -14.93 5.16
N ILE A 23 2.78 -15.97 6.00
CA ILE A 23 3.97 -16.43 6.74
C ILE A 23 5.16 -16.76 5.81
N THR A 24 4.89 -17.32 4.63
CA THR A 24 5.92 -17.73 3.65
C THR A 24 6.36 -16.59 2.72
N ALA A 25 5.76 -15.41 2.81
CA ALA A 25 6.14 -14.27 1.98
C ALA A 25 7.23 -13.42 2.65
N SER A 26 7.85 -12.52 1.87
CA SER A 26 8.87 -11.62 2.37
C SER A 26 8.33 -10.68 3.46
N ARG A 27 9.16 -10.43 4.47
CA ARG A 27 8.91 -9.48 5.56
C ARG A 27 8.74 -8.05 5.08
N ASP A 28 9.33 -7.74 3.93
CA ASP A 28 9.32 -6.42 3.30
C ASP A 28 8.22 -6.31 2.23
N LEU A 29 7.44 -7.36 2.01
CA LEU A 29 6.29 -7.34 1.10
C LEU A 29 5.09 -6.67 1.79
N THR A 30 5.27 -5.40 2.15
CA THR A 30 4.26 -4.54 2.78
C THR A 30 3.49 -3.77 1.70
N PHE A 31 2.32 -3.25 2.05
CA PHE A 31 1.50 -2.44 1.14
C PHE A 31 2.29 -1.26 0.55
N ALA A 32 2.99 -0.50 1.40
CA ALA A 32 3.81 0.64 1.01
C ALA A 32 4.96 0.23 0.06
N ASN A 33 5.65 -0.87 0.35
CA ASN A 33 6.76 -1.34 -0.48
C ASN A 33 6.28 -1.83 -1.84
N ILE A 34 5.14 -2.51 -1.90
CA ILE A 34 4.51 -2.92 -3.16
C ILE A 34 4.16 -1.69 -4.01
N ALA A 35 3.54 -0.66 -3.42
CA ALA A 35 3.19 0.56 -4.14
C ALA A 35 4.43 1.27 -4.69
N ARG A 36 5.49 1.41 -3.87
CA ARG A 36 6.78 1.99 -4.28
C ARG A 36 7.40 1.21 -5.44
N GLU A 37 7.45 -0.11 -5.31
CA GLU A 37 7.99 -1.03 -6.30
C GLU A 37 7.25 -0.93 -7.64
N CYS A 38 5.91 -0.85 -7.59
CA CYS A 38 5.07 -0.70 -8.77
C CYS A 38 5.28 0.64 -9.48
N LYS A 39 5.35 1.75 -8.72
CA LYS A 39 5.53 3.10 -9.26
C LYS A 39 6.94 3.33 -9.82
N TYR A 40 7.98 3.02 -9.04
CA TYR A 40 9.34 3.46 -9.36
C TYR A 40 10.17 2.45 -10.15
N ARG A 41 9.86 1.14 -10.06
CA ARG A 41 10.68 0.10 -10.72
C ARG A 41 9.92 -0.69 -11.79
N LYS A 42 8.67 -1.10 -11.52
CA LYS A 42 7.93 -1.98 -12.43
C LYS A 42 7.06 -1.27 -13.46
N GLY A 43 6.66 -0.01 -13.21
CA GLY A 43 5.71 0.71 -14.06
C GLY A 43 4.34 0.04 -14.11
N ILE A 44 3.84 -0.45 -12.97
CA ILE A 44 2.50 -1.04 -12.85
C ILE A 44 1.54 0.05 -12.40
N ASP A 45 0.51 0.30 -13.22
CA ASP A 45 -0.50 1.34 -12.98
C ASP A 45 -1.56 0.88 -11.97
N ILE A 46 -1.92 -0.41 -11.99
CA ILE A 46 -2.97 -0.97 -11.13
C ILE A 46 -2.49 -2.27 -10.48
N VAL A 47 -2.61 -2.34 -9.15
CA VAL A 47 -2.20 -3.50 -8.36
C VAL A 47 -3.41 -4.07 -7.61
N GLY A 48 -3.63 -5.38 -7.72
CA GLY A 48 -4.64 -6.12 -6.97
C GLY A 48 -4.02 -6.84 -5.77
N ILE A 49 -4.52 -6.54 -4.57
CA ILE A 49 -4.12 -7.22 -3.33
C ILE A 49 -5.13 -8.31 -3.01
N VAL A 50 -4.66 -9.55 -2.81
CA VAL A 50 -5.55 -10.71 -2.56
C VAL A 50 -5.70 -11.07 -1.07
N ASP A 51 -4.88 -10.49 -0.20
CA ASP A 51 -4.89 -10.79 1.25
C ASP A 51 -5.83 -9.89 2.06
N CYS A 52 -6.86 -9.32 1.42
CA CYS A 52 -7.81 -8.39 2.03
C CYS A 52 -8.77 -9.05 3.04
N ALA A 53 -8.76 -10.38 3.20
CA ALA A 53 -9.44 -11.06 4.30
C ALA A 53 -8.73 -10.85 5.66
N SER A 54 -7.47 -10.41 5.64
CA SER A 54 -6.69 -10.12 6.86
C SER A 54 -7.14 -8.81 7.50
N PRO A 55 -7.55 -8.81 8.79
CA PRO A 55 -7.90 -7.58 9.51
C PRO A 55 -6.76 -6.56 9.52
N ASN A 56 -5.50 -7.02 9.58
CA ASN A 56 -4.34 -6.14 9.56
C ASN A 56 -4.16 -5.45 8.20
N VAL A 57 -4.50 -6.13 7.09
CA VAL A 57 -4.44 -5.52 5.74
C VAL A 57 -5.57 -4.50 5.57
N ILE A 58 -6.76 -4.80 6.07
CA ILE A 58 -7.89 -3.86 6.07
C ILE A 58 -7.55 -2.61 6.88
N ASP A 59 -6.93 -2.77 8.06
CA ASP A 59 -6.51 -1.64 8.90
C ASP A 59 -5.45 -0.78 8.20
N ASP A 60 -4.44 -1.39 7.59
CA ASP A 60 -3.44 -0.67 6.78
C ASP A 60 -4.13 0.17 5.68
N ILE A 61 -5.06 -0.42 4.92
CA ILE A 61 -5.83 0.30 3.90
C ILE A 61 -6.65 1.45 4.51
N SER A 62 -7.31 1.21 5.65
CA SER A 62 -8.10 2.24 6.34
C SER A 62 -7.24 3.41 6.79
N GLN A 63 -6.05 3.15 7.34
CA GLN A 63 -5.10 4.17 7.76
C GLN A 63 -4.58 4.98 6.57
N LEU A 64 -4.28 4.32 5.45
CA LEU A 64 -3.86 4.99 4.22
C LEU A 64 -4.94 5.92 3.67
N ILE A 65 -6.21 5.46 3.64
CA ILE A 65 -7.34 6.30 3.20
C ILE A 65 -7.56 7.48 4.16
N LYS A 66 -7.45 7.26 5.48
CA LYS A 66 -7.58 8.34 6.49
C LYS A 66 -6.48 9.38 6.30
N SER A 67 -5.25 8.94 6.08
CA SER A 67 -4.12 9.84 5.82
C SER A 67 -4.30 10.65 4.55
N ALA A 68 -4.74 10.01 3.46
CA ALA A 68 -5.07 10.70 2.21
C ALA A 68 -6.20 11.72 2.36
N LYS A 69 -7.05 11.61 3.40
CA LYS A 69 -8.11 12.58 3.70
C LYS A 69 -7.67 13.68 4.67
N GLY A 70 -6.38 13.82 4.93
CA GLY A 70 -5.83 14.80 5.88
C GLY A 70 -5.87 14.37 7.35
N GLY A 71 -6.09 13.08 7.62
CA GLY A 71 -5.95 12.52 8.97
C GLY A 71 -4.48 12.31 9.36
N SER A 72 -4.16 12.48 10.64
CA SER A 72 -2.82 12.16 11.18
C SER A 72 -2.55 10.66 11.07
N LEU A 73 -1.38 10.26 10.56
CA LEU A 73 -0.91 8.89 10.66
C LEU A 73 -0.64 8.55 12.12
N ASN A 74 -1.02 7.35 12.57
CA ASN A 74 -0.45 6.82 13.81
C ASN A 74 1.04 6.61 13.56
N ASN A 75 1.88 7.26 14.37
CA ASN A 75 3.34 7.27 14.27
C ASN A 75 3.92 5.85 14.41
N ASN A 76 3.97 5.11 13.30
CA ASN A 76 4.62 3.82 13.23
C ASN A 76 5.98 3.99 12.55
N PRO A 77 7.11 3.75 13.24
CA PRO A 77 8.46 4.05 12.76
C PRO A 77 8.91 3.22 11.53
N ARG A 78 8.09 2.27 11.06
CA ARG A 78 8.34 1.53 9.81
C ARG A 78 7.70 2.14 8.56
N ASN A 79 6.79 3.11 8.74
CA ASN A 79 6.28 3.91 7.65
C ASN A 79 7.12 5.19 7.63
N THR A 80 8.10 5.20 6.74
CA THR A 80 8.86 6.40 6.40
C THR A 80 7.90 7.55 6.11
N SER A 81 8.32 8.74 6.53
CA SER A 81 7.74 10.06 6.30
C SER A 81 7.73 10.42 4.81
N ASP A 82 7.10 9.57 3.98
CA ASP A 82 7.16 9.66 2.54
C ASP A 82 5.97 10.50 2.07
N GLU A 83 6.19 11.81 1.91
CA GLU A 83 5.30 12.72 1.19
C GLU A 83 4.85 12.09 -0.15
N ASP A 84 5.69 11.27 -0.78
CA ASP A 84 5.44 10.51 -2.00
C ASP A 84 4.31 9.47 -1.91
N LEU A 85 4.17 8.76 -0.78
CA LEU A 85 3.09 7.78 -0.58
C LEU A 85 1.78 8.50 -0.29
N ILE A 86 1.84 9.57 0.50
CA ILE A 86 0.71 10.46 0.75
C ILE A 86 0.25 11.08 -0.57
N GLU A 87 1.14 11.67 -1.36
CA GLU A 87 0.86 12.22 -2.69
C GLU A 87 0.31 11.16 -3.65
N LEU A 88 0.88 9.94 -3.64
CA LEU A 88 0.35 8.81 -4.42
C LEU A 88 -1.09 8.46 -4.01
N LEU A 89 -1.38 8.43 -2.71
CA LEU A 89 -2.72 8.15 -2.20
C LEU A 89 -3.70 9.29 -2.51
N TYR A 90 -3.28 10.55 -2.40
CA TYR A 90 -4.07 11.72 -2.82
C TYR A 90 -4.41 11.65 -4.32
N LYS A 91 -3.44 11.29 -5.16
CA LYS A 91 -3.65 11.09 -6.61
C LYS A 91 -4.58 9.92 -6.92
N MET A 92 -4.46 8.81 -6.19
CA MET A 92 -5.30 7.61 -6.38
C MET A 92 -6.74 7.81 -5.89
N THR A 93 -6.97 8.67 -4.89
CA THR A 93 -8.29 8.95 -4.32
C THR A 93 -9.03 10.10 -5.00
N GLY A 94 -8.37 10.82 -5.91
CA GLY A 94 -8.95 11.96 -6.63
C GLY A 94 -9.16 13.20 -5.74
N LEU A 95 -8.35 13.35 -4.69
CA LEU A 95 -8.42 14.47 -3.74
C LEU A 95 -7.52 15.66 -4.13
N TYR A 96 -7.15 15.77 -5.41
CA TYR A 96 -6.45 16.91 -6.02
C TYR A 96 -7.37 17.62 -7.02
#